data_AF-A0A438H791-F1
#
_entry.id   AF-A0A438H791-F1
#
_cell.length_a   1.000
_cell.length_b   1.000
_cell.length_c   1.000
_cell.angle_alpha   90.00
_cell.angle_beta   90.00
_cell.angle_gamma   90.00
#
_symmetry.space_group_name_H-M   'P 1'
#
loop_
_entity.id
_entity.type
_entity.pdbx_description
1 polymer ?
#
loop_
_entity_poly.entity_id
_entity_poly.type
_entity_poly.pdbx_seq_one_letter_code
_entity_poly.pdbx_strand_id
1 'polypeptide(L)'
;MEWIWWCISTAKFSVMINGVPAGFFSNSKGLRQGDLLSLYLFVLGMEVLSNLIRRAVDGGFLKEQLSAISWILAWFEASSGLKINLDKSVLILVGEVEEIEEMAMELGCKVGLLPTVYLGLPLEAHHEAISIWDGVEERMRRRLSQ
;
A
#
# COMPACT_ATOMS: atom_id res chain seq x y z
N MET A 1 -14.07 -22.60 4.44
CA MET A 1 -14.37 -21.20 4.09
C MET A 1 -15.64 -20.66 4.75
N GLU A 2 -16.61 -21.50 5.13
CA GLU A 2 -17.87 -21.03 5.72
C GLU A 2 -17.70 -20.18 6.98
N TRP A 3 -16.74 -20.51 7.86
CA TRP A 3 -16.49 -19.72 9.06
C TRP A 3 -16.00 -18.30 8.75
N ILE A 4 -15.13 -18.12 7.75
CA ILE A 4 -14.65 -16.80 7.30
C ILE A 4 -15.84 -16.00 6.76
N TRP A 5 -16.63 -16.63 5.90
CA TRP A 5 -17.82 -16.00 5.34
C TRP A 5 -18.81 -15.59 6.42
N TRP A 6 -19.03 -16.44 7.43
CA TRP A 6 -19.88 -16.12 8.57
C TRP A 6 -19.33 -14.95 9.39
N CYS A 7 -18.03 -14.92 9.69
CA CYS A 7 -17.40 -13.79 10.39
C CYS A 7 -17.55 -12.46 9.63
N ILE A 8 -17.42 -12.46 8.30
CA ILE A 8 -17.50 -11.24 7.47
C ILE A 8 -18.97 -10.80 7.31
N SER A 9 -19.88 -11.74 7.03
CA SER A 9 -21.27 -11.44 6.70
C SER A 9 -22.13 -11.07 7.92
N THR A 10 -21.77 -11.51 9.12
CA THR A 10 -22.53 -11.23 10.35
C THR A 10 -22.06 -9.99 11.11
N ALA A 11 -20.91 -9.42 10.74
CA ALA A 11 -20.35 -8.26 11.42
C ALA A 11 -21.24 -7.01 11.25
N LYS A 12 -21.69 -6.45 12.38
CA LYS A 12 -22.40 -5.17 12.49
C LYS A 12 -21.53 -4.08 13.08
N PHE A 13 -21.76 -2.83 12.70
CA PHE A 13 -20.98 -1.66 13.12
C PHE A 13 -21.90 -0.64 13.77
N SER A 14 -21.34 0.16 14.68
CA SER A 14 -22.03 1.29 15.33
C SER A 14 -21.07 2.48 15.36
N VAL A 15 -21.60 3.70 15.34
CA VAL A 15 -20.79 4.92 15.46
C VAL A 15 -20.85 5.40 16.89
N MET A 16 -19.70 5.69 17.50
CA MET A 16 -19.63 6.28 18.82
C MET A 16 -19.88 7.78 18.71
N ILE A 17 -20.97 8.27 19.34
CA ILE A 17 -21.28 9.69 19.46
C ILE A 17 -21.15 10.05 20.93
N ASN A 18 -20.18 10.89 21.28
CA ASN A 18 -19.87 11.28 22.67
C ASN A 18 -19.66 10.09 23.62
N GLY A 19 -19.01 9.03 23.14
CA GLY A 19 -18.75 7.82 23.94
C GLY A 19 -19.95 6.87 24.06
N VAL A 20 -21.07 7.15 23.39
CA VAL A 20 -22.25 6.28 23.36
C VAL A 20 -22.44 5.71 21.94
N PRO A 21 -22.58 4.38 21.78
CA PRO A 21 -22.85 3.80 20.47
C PRO A 21 -24.24 4.21 19.97
N ALA A 22 -24.30 4.74 18.75
CA ALA A 22 -25.52 5.19 18.10
C ALA A 22 -25.80 4.36 16.85
N GLY A 23 -26.91 3.60 16.90
CA GLY A 23 -27.39 2.77 15.79
C GLY A 23 -26.51 1.56 15.45
N PHE A 24 -27.06 0.65 14.65
CA PHE A 24 -26.31 -0.45 14.06
C PHE A 24 -26.55 -0.52 12.56
N PHE A 25 -25.48 -0.76 11.80
CA PHE A 25 -25.54 -0.98 10.36
C PHE A 25 -24.67 -2.18 9.96
N SER A 26 -25.07 -2.87 8.90
CA SER A 26 -24.29 -3.97 8.31
C SER A 26 -23.17 -3.41 7.45
N ASN A 27 -22.07 -4.17 7.31
CA ASN A 27 -21.04 -3.81 6.33
C ASN A 27 -21.46 -4.21 4.92
N SER A 28 -21.04 -3.38 3.95
CA SER A 28 -21.04 -3.72 2.52
C SER A 28 -19.62 -3.87 1.98
N LYS A 29 -18.65 -3.16 2.58
CA LYS A 29 -17.22 -3.22 2.28
C LYS A 29 -16.40 -3.02 3.54
N GLY A 30 -15.19 -3.58 3.53
CA GLY A 30 -14.19 -3.40 4.59
C GLY A 30 -14.30 -4.43 5.72
N LEU A 31 -13.15 -4.72 6.32
CA LEU A 31 -13.02 -5.57 7.49
C LEU A 31 -12.80 -4.71 8.74
N ARG A 32 -13.07 -5.29 9.91
CA ARG A 32 -12.80 -4.60 11.18
C ARG A 32 -11.30 -4.37 11.34
N GLN A 33 -10.90 -3.12 11.53
CA GLN A 33 -9.51 -2.79 11.84
C GLN A 33 -9.15 -3.32 13.23
N GLY A 34 -8.01 -3.99 13.35
CA GLY A 34 -7.58 -4.66 14.59
C GLY A 34 -8.13 -6.08 14.77
N ASP A 35 -8.92 -6.59 13.83
CA ASP A 35 -9.31 -8.00 13.79
C ASP A 35 -8.15 -8.85 13.26
N LEU A 36 -7.83 -9.95 13.94
CA LEU A 36 -6.79 -10.90 13.51
C LEU A 36 -7.05 -11.44 12.10
N LEU A 37 -8.31 -11.68 11.73
CA LEU A 37 -8.68 -12.19 10.40
C LEU A 37 -8.40 -11.18 9.29
N SER A 38 -8.51 -9.87 9.59
CA SER A 38 -8.27 -8.81 8.61
C SER A 38 -6.84 -8.82 8.07
N LEU A 39 -5.87 -9.10 8.93
CA LEU A 39 -4.46 -9.17 8.55
C LEU A 39 -4.20 -10.32 7.58
N TYR A 40 -4.73 -11.51 7.87
CA TYR A 40 -4.54 -12.68 7.01
C TYR A 40 -5.20 -12.51 5.64
N LEU A 41 -6.43 -11.98 5.60
CA LEU A 41 -7.14 -11.74 4.34
C LEU A 41 -6.43 -10.66 3.50
N PHE A 42 -5.90 -9.62 4.15
CA PHE A 42 -5.09 -8.62 3.46
C PHE A 42 -3.82 -9.24 2.87
N VAL A 43 -3.06 -10.02 3.64
CA VAL A 43 -1.84 -10.69 3.16
C VAL A 43 -2.14 -11.59 1.97
N LEU A 44 -3.22 -12.38 2.02
CA LEU A 44 -3.64 -13.23 0.91
C LEU A 44 -3.94 -12.43 -0.36
N GLY A 45 -4.65 -11.30 -0.23
CA GLY A 45 -4.92 -10.42 -1.37
C GLY A 45 -3.65 -9.81 -1.96
N MET A 46 -2.72 -9.38 -1.10
CA MET A 46 -1.44 -8.81 -1.52
C MET A 46 -0.51 -9.86 -2.15
N GLU A 47 -0.59 -11.13 -1.73
CA GLU A 47 0.16 -12.23 -2.35
C GLU A 47 -0.29 -12.47 -3.80
N VAL A 48 -1.60 -12.40 -4.06
CA VAL A 48 -2.13 -12.45 -5.44
C VAL A 48 -1.59 -11.29 -6.27
N LEU A 49 -1.62 -10.07 -5.75
CA LEU A 49 -1.06 -8.90 -6.44
C LEU A 49 0.43 -9.07 -6.74
N SER A 50 1.21 -9.53 -5.75
CA SER A 50 2.65 -9.79 -5.91
C SER A 50 2.92 -10.83 -7.00
N ASN A 51 2.14 -11.91 -7.05
CA ASN A 51 2.24 -12.93 -8.09
C ASN A 51 1.85 -12.41 -9.48
N LEU A 52 0.84 -11.54 -9.59
CA LEU A 52 0.48 -10.89 -10.86
C LEU A 52 1.63 -10.02 -11.38
N ILE A 53 2.24 -9.22 -10.51
CA ILE A 53 3.38 -8.36 -10.86
C ILE A 53 4.58 -9.21 -11.29
N ARG A 54 4.93 -10.25 -10.53
CA ARG A 54 6.06 -11.15 -10.87
C ARG A 54 5.88 -11.81 -12.23
N ARG A 55 4.68 -12.30 -12.53
CA ARG A 55 4.38 -12.91 -13.83
C ARG A 55 4.49 -11.93 -15.00
N ALA A 56 4.11 -10.67 -14.79
CA ALA A 56 4.29 -9.63 -15.81
C ALA A 56 5.78 -9.31 -16.04
N VAL A 57 6.60 -9.32 -14.99
CA VAL A 57 8.06 -9.13 -15.09
C VAL A 57 8.71 -10.30 -15.84
N ASP A 58 8.39 -11.54 -15.48
CA ASP A 58 8.93 -12.75 -16.12
C ASP A 58 8.53 -12.85 -17.62
N GLY A 59 7.46 -12.16 -18.03
CA GLY A 59 7.01 -12.06 -19.41
C GLY A 59 7.90 -11.21 -20.33
N GLY A 60 8.89 -10.48 -19.81
CA GLY A 60 9.98 -9.88 -20.60
C GLY A 60 9.73 -8.52 -21.26
N PHE A 61 8.65 -7.80 -20.93
CA PHE A 61 8.32 -6.55 -21.63
C PHE A 61 8.75 -5.29 -20.89
N LEU A 62 9.99 -4.82 -21.03
CA LEU A 62 10.51 -3.69 -20.24
C LEU A 62 9.85 -2.32 -20.53
N LYS A 63 9.41 -2.02 -21.77
CA LYS A 63 8.63 -0.79 -22.08
C LYS A 63 7.11 -0.98 -21.90
N GLU A 64 6.61 -2.21 -21.97
CA GLU A 64 5.18 -2.55 -21.72
C GLU A 64 4.94 -2.93 -20.26
N GLN A 65 5.97 -2.90 -19.41
CA GLN A 65 5.90 -3.27 -18.00
C GLN A 65 5.07 -2.26 -17.21
N LEU A 66 5.13 -0.97 -17.54
CA LEU A 66 4.33 0.05 -16.84
C LEU A 66 2.87 0.01 -17.22
N SER A 67 2.56 -0.18 -18.51
CA SER A 67 1.18 -0.40 -18.94
C SER A 67 0.63 -1.70 -18.33
N ALA A 68 1.43 -2.76 -18.28
CA ALA A 68 1.08 -4.01 -17.59
C ALA A 68 0.83 -3.78 -16.09
N ILE A 69 1.68 -3.00 -15.41
CA ILE A 69 1.47 -2.63 -14.01
C ILE A 69 0.17 -1.84 -13.85
N SER A 70 -0.10 -0.85 -14.71
CA SER A 70 -1.33 -0.06 -14.70
C SER A 70 -2.57 -0.95 -14.84
N TRP A 71 -2.55 -1.90 -15.79
CA TRP A 71 -3.63 -2.87 -15.96
C TRP A 71 -3.77 -3.82 -14.77
N ILE A 72 -2.67 -4.35 -14.22
CA ILE A 72 -2.70 -5.20 -13.03
C ILE A 72 -3.33 -4.46 -11.86
N LEU A 73 -2.93 -3.21 -11.65
CA LEU A 73 -3.43 -2.34 -10.61
C LEU A 73 -4.93 -2.06 -10.78
N ALA A 74 -5.38 -1.76 -12.00
CA ALA A 74 -6.80 -1.58 -12.32
C ALA A 74 -7.63 -2.85 -12.09
N TRP A 75 -7.14 -4.01 -12.53
CA TRP A 75 -7.80 -5.31 -12.29
C TRP A 75 -7.83 -5.68 -10.82
N PHE A 76 -6.76 -5.39 -10.08
CA PHE A 76 -6.71 -5.59 -8.64
C PHE A 76 -7.71 -4.68 -7.93
N GLU A 77 -7.84 -3.41 -8.32
CA GLU A 77 -8.85 -2.50 -7.78
C GLU A 77 -10.27 -3.06 -7.99
N ALA A 78 -10.57 -3.48 -9.22
CA ALA A 78 -11.88 -4.01 -9.59
C ALA A 78 -12.24 -5.32 -8.86
N SER A 79 -11.27 -6.21 -8.66
CA SER A 79 -11.49 -7.53 -8.05
C SER A 79 -11.44 -7.53 -6.53
N SER A 80 -10.55 -6.74 -5.92
CA SER A 80 -10.40 -6.67 -4.45
C SER A 80 -11.36 -5.68 -3.81
N GLY A 81 -11.86 -4.70 -4.57
CA GLY A 81 -12.63 -3.58 -4.04
C GLY A 81 -11.81 -2.61 -3.19
N LEU A 82 -10.48 -2.78 -3.11
CA LEU A 82 -9.55 -1.78 -2.60
C LEU A 82 -9.46 -0.62 -3.58
N LYS A 83 -8.79 0.47 -3.20
CA LYS A 83 -8.52 1.62 -4.07
C LYS A 83 -7.07 2.03 -3.93
N ILE A 84 -6.40 2.23 -5.06
CA ILE A 84 -5.01 2.68 -5.05
C ILE A 84 -4.99 4.17 -4.71
N ASN A 85 -4.08 4.55 -3.81
CA ASN A 85 -3.92 5.93 -3.41
C ASN A 85 -2.83 6.59 -4.28
N LEU A 86 -3.23 7.08 -5.45
CA LEU A 86 -2.33 7.75 -6.38
C LEU A 86 -1.66 9.01 -5.80
N ASP A 87 -2.32 9.69 -4.85
CA ASP A 87 -1.73 10.85 -4.16
C ASP A 87 -0.51 10.49 -3.29
N LYS A 88 -0.46 9.24 -2.81
CA LYS A 88 0.62 8.67 -2.00
C LYS A 88 1.58 7.78 -2.82
N SER A 89 1.18 7.36 -4.02
CA SER A 89 2.03 6.59 -4.92
C SER A 89 3.10 7.48 -5.54
N VAL A 90 4.34 7.00 -5.50
CA VAL A 90 5.51 7.72 -6.01
C VAL A 90 6.33 6.78 -6.88
N LEU A 91 6.66 7.21 -8.09
CA LEU A 91 7.59 6.55 -9.00
C LEU A 91 9.00 7.10 -8.75
N ILE A 92 9.95 6.23 -8.40
CA ILE A 92 11.33 6.60 -8.09
C ILE A 92 12.25 5.90 -9.09
N LEU A 93 13.16 6.65 -9.72
CA LEU A 93 14.19 6.06 -10.56
C LEU A 93 15.29 5.39 -9.74
N VAL A 94 15.70 4.22 -10.21
CA VAL A 94 16.91 3.54 -9.73
C VAL A 94 17.79 3.29 -10.96
N GLY A 95 18.84 4.10 -11.13
CA GLY A 95 19.71 4.09 -12.31
C GLY A 95 19.31 5.14 -13.37
N GLU A 96 19.96 5.07 -14.54
CA GLU A 96 19.65 5.94 -15.68
C GLU A 96 18.49 5.36 -16.49
N VAL A 97 17.35 6.06 -16.45
CA VAL A 97 16.17 5.73 -17.26
C VAL A 97 15.66 7.03 -17.87
N GLU A 98 15.54 7.06 -19.19
CA GLU A 98 14.94 8.18 -19.92
C GLU A 98 13.41 8.18 -19.70
N GLU A 99 12.75 9.35 -19.76
CA GLU A 99 11.28 9.48 -19.81
C GLU A 99 10.48 9.20 -18.49
N ILE A 100 11.03 9.39 -17.28
CA ILE A 100 10.26 9.17 -16.03
C ILE A 100 8.96 9.97 -15.92
N GLU A 101 8.95 11.21 -16.40
CA GLU A 101 7.77 12.08 -16.28
C GLU A 101 6.58 11.53 -17.07
N GLU A 102 6.83 10.96 -18.25
CA GLU A 102 5.81 10.30 -19.08
C GLU A 102 5.29 9.03 -18.39
N MET A 103 6.20 8.23 -17.83
CA MET A 103 5.88 7.01 -17.09
C MET A 103 5.02 7.28 -15.84
N ALA A 104 5.34 8.33 -15.09
CA ALA A 104 4.54 8.74 -13.93
C ALA A 104 3.16 9.26 -14.33
N MET A 105 3.07 9.96 -15.48
CA MET A 105 1.81 10.43 -16.04
C MET A 105 0.90 9.27 -16.45
N GLU A 106 1.44 8.23 -17.11
CA GLU A 106 0.69 7.03 -17.48
C GLU A 106 0.13 6.28 -16.26
N LEU A 107 0.91 6.19 -15.19
CA LEU A 107 0.49 5.58 -13.92
C LEU A 107 -0.42 6.51 -13.07
N GLY A 108 -0.48 7.79 -13.39
CA GLY A 108 -1.19 8.81 -12.60
C GLY A 108 -0.58 9.05 -11.22
N CYS A 109 0.73 8.82 -11.05
CA CYS A 109 1.42 8.98 -9.76
C CYS A 109 2.46 10.11 -9.80
N LYS A 110 3.06 10.43 -8.63
CA LYS A 110 4.07 11.49 -8.53
C LYS A 110 5.46 10.94 -8.86
N VAL A 111 6.32 11.76 -9.47
CA VAL A 111 7.76 11.47 -9.55
C VAL A 111 8.41 11.78 -8.20
N GLY A 112 9.22 10.85 -7.70
CA GLY A 112 10.02 11.03 -6.50
C GLY A 112 11.50 10.81 -6.76
N LEU A 113 12.30 11.25 -5.80
CA LEU A 113 13.76 11.18 -5.84
C LEU A 113 14.27 10.45 -4.61
N LEU A 114 15.47 9.87 -4.73
CA LEU A 114 16.24 9.43 -3.58
C LEU A 114 17.07 10.61 -3.02
N PRO A 115 17.32 10.67 -1.71
CA PRO A 115 16.82 9.77 -0.67
C PRO A 115 15.34 10.00 -0.31
N THR A 116 14.61 8.93 0.04
CA THR A 116 13.20 8.98 0.48
C THR A 116 12.99 8.23 1.80
N VAL A 117 11.85 8.40 2.47
CA VAL A 117 11.52 7.65 3.69
C VAL A 117 10.45 6.60 3.39
N TYR A 118 10.74 5.34 3.65
CA TYR A 118 9.82 4.22 3.52
C TYR A 118 9.78 3.42 4.81
N LEU A 119 8.56 3.14 5.31
CA LEU A 119 8.35 2.45 6.59
C LEU A 119 9.08 3.09 7.78
N GLY A 120 9.33 4.40 7.72
CA GLY A 120 10.05 5.14 8.74
C GLY A 120 11.57 5.02 8.65
N LEU A 121 12.09 4.34 7.63
CA LEU A 121 13.51 4.21 7.34
C LEU A 121 13.88 5.01 6.08
N PRO A 122 15.05 5.65 6.07
CA PRO A 122 15.58 6.28 4.87
C PRO A 122 16.02 5.22 3.84
N LEU A 123 15.54 5.37 2.61
CA LEU A 123 16.03 4.70 1.41
C LEU A 123 16.93 5.65 0.65
N GLU A 124 18.18 5.25 0.47
CA GLU A 124 19.19 5.98 -0.30
C GLU A 124 20.03 4.99 -1.11
N ALA A 125 20.50 5.40 -2.29
CA ALA A 125 21.29 4.56 -3.18
C ALA A 125 22.75 4.36 -2.71
N HIS A 126 23.25 5.23 -1.82
CA HIS A 126 24.59 5.16 -1.25
C HIS A 126 24.50 5.18 0.29
N HIS A 127 25.14 4.22 0.97
CA HIS A 127 24.79 3.79 2.33
C HIS A 127 25.63 4.37 3.48
N GLU A 128 26.44 5.40 3.27
CA GLU A 128 27.57 5.68 4.18
C GLU A 128 27.41 6.87 5.16
N ALA A 129 26.34 7.67 5.08
CA ALA A 129 26.20 8.85 5.95
C ALA A 129 25.45 8.56 7.26
N ILE A 130 26.07 8.83 8.41
CA ILE A 130 25.46 8.66 9.75
C ILE A 130 24.22 9.55 9.95
N SER A 131 24.23 10.77 9.38
CA SER A 131 23.15 11.77 9.48
C SER A 131 21.81 11.30 8.89
N ILE A 132 21.83 10.23 8.09
CA ILE A 132 20.63 9.57 7.55
C ILE A 132 19.71 9.09 8.69
N TRP A 133 20.28 8.70 9.83
CA TRP A 133 19.54 8.11 10.97
C TRP A 133 18.96 9.14 11.94
N ASP A 134 19.28 10.42 11.78
CA ASP A 134 18.83 11.50 12.68
C ASP A 134 17.29 11.53 12.79
N GLY A 135 16.58 11.31 11.68
CA GLY A 135 15.12 11.26 11.66
C GLY A 135 14.51 10.03 12.36
N VAL A 136 15.27 8.94 12.48
CA VAL A 136 14.87 7.75 13.25
C VAL A 136 15.16 7.98 14.73
N GLU A 137 16.34 8.52 15.07
CA GLU A 137 16.75 8.84 16.43
C GLU A 137 15.77 9.81 17.10
N GLU A 138 15.44 10.91 16.42
CA GLU A 138 14.50 11.91 16.93
C GLU A 138 13.11 11.30 17.22
N ARG A 139 12.68 10.34 16.39
CA ARG A 139 11.41 9.63 16.59
C ARG A 139 11.46 8.69 17.78
N MET A 140 12.59 8.03 18.02
CA MET A 140 12.81 7.22 19.23
C MET A 140 12.84 8.10 20.48
N ARG A 141 13.58 9.22 20.46
CA ARG A 141 13.63 10.18 21.58
C ARG A 141 12.25 10.71 21.96
N ARG A 142 11.41 11.04 20.98
CA ARG A 142 10.01 11.45 21.21
C ARG A 142 9.13 10.37 21.85
N ARG A 143 9.38 9.09 21.56
CA ARG A 143 8.63 7.97 22.15
C ARG A 143 9.09 7.64 23.57
N LEU A 144 10.36 7.86 23.89
CA LEU A 144 10.94 7.62 25.21
C LEU A 144 10.71 8.77 26.20
N SER A 145 10.30 9.93 25.71
CA SER A 145 9.95 11.11 26.52
C SER A 145 8.44 11.22 26.81
N GLN A 146 7.65 10.27 26.33
CA GLN A 146 6.22 10.06 26.67
C GLN A 146 6.08 8.94 27.69
#